data_AF-A0A401FYC3-F1
#
_entry.id   AF-A0A401FYC3-F1
#
_cell.length_a   1.000
_cell.length_b   1.000
_cell.length_c   1.000
_cell.angle_alpha   90.00
_cell.angle_beta   90.00
_cell.angle_gamma   90.00
#
_symmetry.space_group_name_H-M   'P 1'
#
loop_
_entity.id
_entity.type
_entity.pdbx_description
1 polymer ?
#
loop_
_entity_poly.entity_id
_entity_poly.type
_entity_poly.pdbx_seq_one_letter_code
_entity_poly.pdbx_strand_id
1 'polypeptide(L)'
;MSPKKYQKLENELDRIIRAELTFRVGTRKHQDISAINDALEVRNRQIVEAHQKGGVAEILPSLVSGLFQTREGGKLWLPAARTSDEKYENYLHRKGRFETLFSAAVMALEDDALPEIVSRKRQLFDAKFAQLRELMLLTGAARNMQKEADMRSDNASGDEEGAFAHLMALAPLRADLHTIENQCAELREDTWLAEALRQLQQAVRKAEKSIAEKSRKSAKTLFDQAGDIFQHYKSVPATIPNMDRLTAQKGELQRYAGIFNDIGDKERVGRIEGFVAAIDATLRKLQEEVAQQKAYETRMSAQQQAAVSDACDRFAEIRELYAQGRLTAESQKKNAGRKLNKYRDTLIANGQRIMARDIDRFINATGIGKKADKKPEGDRKEQADSFDYKKGFLILLPITIVLLWAVLLMLIL
;
A
#
# COMPACT_ATOMS: atom_id res chain seq x y z
N MET A 1 29.25 -51.81 -4.31
CA MET A 1 30.68 -51.47 -4.43
C MET A 1 31.11 -50.71 -3.20
N SER A 2 32.25 -51.07 -2.57
CA SER A 2 32.67 -50.51 -1.28
C SER A 2 32.99 -49.01 -1.39
N PRO A 3 32.18 -48.10 -0.80
CA PRO A 3 32.37 -46.65 -0.92
C PRO A 3 33.67 -46.13 -0.25
N LYS A 4 34.46 -46.99 0.41
CA LYS A 4 35.65 -46.58 1.18
C LYS A 4 36.96 -46.57 0.38
N LYS A 5 37.08 -47.30 -0.74
CA LYS A 5 38.37 -47.45 -1.47
C LYS A 5 38.89 -46.10 -1.99
N TYR A 6 38.01 -45.28 -2.57
CA TYR A 6 38.36 -44.02 -3.24
C TYR A 6 37.99 -42.75 -2.48
N GLN A 7 37.54 -42.87 -1.23
CA GLN A 7 37.02 -41.73 -0.48
C GLN A 7 38.05 -40.59 -0.31
N LYS A 8 39.34 -40.93 -0.14
CA LYS A 8 40.41 -39.91 -0.08
C LYS A 8 40.55 -39.14 -1.40
N LEU A 9 40.50 -39.85 -2.53
CA LEU A 9 40.58 -39.24 -3.86
C LEU A 9 39.34 -38.36 -4.11
N GLU A 10 38.13 -38.87 -3.83
CA GLU A 10 36.90 -38.09 -4.00
C GLU A 10 36.93 -36.79 -3.18
N ASN A 11 37.37 -36.85 -1.92
CA ASN A 11 37.50 -35.68 -1.06
C ASN A 11 38.53 -34.67 -1.60
N GLU A 12 39.65 -35.13 -2.16
CA GLU A 12 40.65 -34.25 -2.75
C GLU A 12 40.14 -33.60 -4.05
N LEU A 13 39.42 -34.35 -4.89
CA LEU A 13 38.77 -33.80 -6.08
C LEU A 13 37.69 -32.78 -5.70
N ASP A 14 36.94 -33.02 -4.62
CA ASP A 14 35.98 -32.06 -4.08
C ASP A 14 36.65 -30.78 -3.60
N ARG A 15 37.79 -30.90 -2.91
CA ARG A 15 38.61 -29.75 -2.52
C ARG A 15 39.09 -28.95 -3.73
N ILE A 16 39.54 -29.63 -4.79
CA ILE A 16 39.98 -29.01 -6.04
C ILE A 16 38.82 -28.25 -6.70
N ILE A 17 37.64 -28.86 -6.83
CA ILE A 17 36.45 -28.21 -7.39
C ILE A 17 36.12 -26.93 -6.61
N ARG A 18 36.07 -27.01 -5.26
CA ARG A 18 35.80 -25.82 -4.41
C ARG A 18 36.84 -24.72 -4.62
N ALA A 19 38.12 -25.08 -4.66
CA ALA A 19 39.20 -24.12 -4.87
C ALA A 19 39.10 -23.42 -6.24
N GLU A 20 38.79 -24.17 -7.29
CA GLU A 20 38.67 -23.66 -8.65
C GLU A 20 37.41 -22.81 -8.87
N LEU A 21 36.29 -23.16 -8.24
CA LEU A 21 35.09 -22.31 -8.22
C LEU A 21 35.34 -21.03 -7.43
N THR A 22 35.95 -21.12 -6.25
CA THR A 22 36.28 -19.95 -5.41
C THR A 22 37.23 -18.98 -6.13
N PHE A 23 38.24 -19.52 -6.84
CA PHE A 23 39.16 -18.72 -7.62
C PHE A 23 38.46 -17.85 -8.67
N ARG A 24 37.39 -18.36 -9.29
CA ARG A 24 36.62 -17.67 -10.34
C ARG A 24 35.75 -16.52 -9.82
N VAL A 25 35.41 -16.53 -8.53
CA VAL A 25 34.70 -15.41 -7.89
C VAL A 25 35.62 -14.18 -7.74
N GLY A 26 36.92 -14.40 -7.55
CA GLY A 26 37.90 -13.34 -7.30
C GLY A 26 38.19 -12.46 -8.51
N THR A 27 38.75 -11.27 -8.24
CA THR A 27 39.23 -10.35 -9.27
C THR A 27 40.43 -10.96 -10.00
N ARG A 28 40.32 -11.16 -11.32
CA ARG A 28 41.41 -11.74 -12.10
C ARG A 28 42.57 -10.76 -12.20
N LYS A 29 43.75 -11.24 -11.84
CA LYS A 29 45.00 -10.54 -12.17
C LYS A 29 45.28 -10.72 -13.67
N HIS A 30 45.99 -9.76 -14.25
CA HIS A 30 46.52 -9.90 -15.59
C HIS A 30 47.33 -11.21 -15.67
N GLN A 31 47.00 -12.06 -16.62
CA GLN A 31 47.66 -13.33 -16.86
C GLN A 31 48.75 -13.15 -17.92
N ASP A 32 49.97 -13.60 -17.63
CA ASP A 32 51.05 -13.65 -18.61
C ASP A 32 50.90 -14.92 -19.46
N ILE A 33 50.71 -14.73 -20.76
CA ILE A 33 50.55 -15.81 -21.75
C ILE A 33 51.78 -16.74 -21.73
N SER A 34 52.97 -16.18 -21.52
CA SER A 34 54.23 -16.95 -21.51
C SER A 34 54.25 -17.91 -20.31
N ALA A 35 53.91 -17.41 -19.12
CA ALA A 35 53.79 -18.23 -17.92
C ALA A 35 52.70 -19.31 -18.04
N ILE A 36 51.57 -19.01 -18.69
CA ILE A 36 50.51 -20.00 -18.94
C ILE A 36 51.01 -21.08 -19.91
N ASN A 37 51.69 -20.69 -20.99
CA ASN A 37 52.27 -21.62 -21.95
C ASN A 37 53.26 -22.58 -21.29
N ASP A 38 54.13 -22.07 -20.41
CA ASP A 38 55.09 -22.90 -19.69
C ASP A 38 54.40 -23.83 -18.70
N ALA A 39 53.40 -23.36 -17.97
CA ALA A 39 52.61 -24.20 -17.08
C ALA A 39 51.87 -25.34 -17.82
N LEU A 40 51.32 -25.07 -19.00
CA LEU A 40 50.69 -26.10 -19.83
C LEU A 40 51.70 -27.12 -20.35
N GLU A 41 52.89 -26.68 -20.74
CA GLU A 41 53.95 -27.58 -21.21
C GLU A 41 54.47 -28.48 -20.09
N VAL A 42 54.66 -27.94 -18.88
CA VAL A 42 55.00 -28.74 -17.69
C VAL A 42 53.93 -29.81 -17.43
N ARG A 43 52.65 -29.45 -17.51
CA ARG A 43 51.54 -30.42 -17.34
C ARG A 43 51.53 -31.49 -18.44
N ASN A 44 51.77 -31.11 -19.69
CA ASN A 44 51.88 -32.06 -20.80
C ASN A 44 52.99 -33.09 -20.56
N ARG A 45 54.18 -32.64 -20.11
CA ARG A 45 55.30 -33.52 -19.78
C ARG A 45 54.98 -34.45 -18.61
N GLN A 46 54.37 -33.92 -17.55
CA GLN A 46 53.95 -34.72 -16.40
C GLN A 46 53.01 -35.87 -16.79
N ILE A 47 52.05 -35.64 -17.70
CA ILE A 47 51.16 -36.70 -18.19
C ILE A 47 51.95 -37.79 -18.91
N VAL A 48 52.84 -37.40 -19.83
CA VAL A 48 53.64 -38.36 -20.61
C VAL A 48 54.54 -39.19 -19.70
N GLU A 49 55.24 -38.56 -18.76
CA GLU A 49 56.13 -39.24 -17.82
C GLU A 49 55.36 -40.21 -16.90
N ALA A 50 54.21 -39.79 -16.38
CA ALA A 50 53.38 -40.65 -15.53
C ALA A 50 52.79 -41.81 -16.32
N HIS A 51 52.39 -41.59 -17.58
CA HIS A 51 51.90 -42.66 -18.45
C HIS A 51 52.99 -43.70 -18.74
N GLN A 52 54.21 -43.26 -19.06
CA GLN A 52 55.35 -44.17 -19.29
C GLN A 52 55.73 -45.00 -18.06
N LYS A 53 55.48 -44.49 -16.85
CA LYS A 53 55.81 -45.15 -15.57
C LYS A 53 54.62 -45.90 -14.95
N GLY A 54 53.45 -45.91 -15.58
CA GLY A 54 52.22 -46.48 -14.99
C GLY A 54 51.67 -45.72 -13.78
N GLY A 55 52.10 -44.49 -13.54
CA GLY A 55 51.78 -43.67 -12.36
C GLY A 55 50.63 -42.67 -12.55
N VAL A 56 49.78 -42.83 -13.58
CA VAL A 56 48.72 -41.85 -13.90
C VAL A 56 47.72 -41.67 -12.75
N ALA A 57 47.39 -42.75 -12.04
CA ALA A 57 46.48 -42.71 -10.90
C ALA A 57 46.98 -41.80 -9.76
N GLU A 58 48.30 -41.73 -9.55
CA GLU A 58 48.91 -40.93 -8.48
C GLU A 58 48.82 -39.42 -8.77
N ILE A 59 48.89 -39.05 -10.04
CA ILE A 59 48.84 -37.64 -10.47
C ILE A 59 47.42 -37.17 -10.83
N LEU A 60 46.42 -38.05 -10.73
CA LEU A 60 45.04 -37.79 -11.14
C LEU A 60 44.45 -36.50 -10.55
N PRO A 61 44.63 -36.15 -9.26
CA PRO A 61 44.18 -34.87 -8.72
C PRO A 61 44.80 -33.66 -9.43
N SER A 62 46.09 -33.70 -9.73
CA SER A 62 46.79 -32.62 -10.45
C SER A 62 46.27 -32.46 -11.88
N LEU A 63 45.98 -33.58 -12.54
CA LEU A 63 45.39 -33.60 -13.89
C LEU A 63 44.00 -32.99 -13.91
N VAL A 64 43.13 -33.39 -12.99
CA VAL A 64 41.77 -32.85 -12.88
C VAL A 64 41.80 -31.36 -12.53
N SER A 65 42.70 -30.93 -11.62
CA SER A 65 42.93 -29.51 -11.35
C SER A 65 43.35 -28.75 -12.63
N GLY A 66 44.23 -29.34 -13.45
CA GLY A 66 44.64 -28.76 -14.73
C GLY A 66 43.49 -28.61 -15.70
N LEU A 67 42.66 -29.64 -15.82
CA LEU A 67 41.45 -29.59 -16.64
C LEU A 67 40.56 -28.43 -16.25
N PHE A 68 40.28 -28.25 -14.96
CA PHE A 68 39.46 -27.13 -14.51
C PHE A 68 40.16 -25.78 -14.73
N GLN A 69 41.47 -25.71 -14.58
CA GLN A 69 42.21 -24.45 -14.82
C GLN A 69 42.24 -24.00 -16.28
N THR A 70 42.11 -24.91 -17.25
CA THR A 70 42.02 -24.57 -18.68
C THR A 70 40.60 -24.20 -19.13
N ARG A 71 39.57 -24.44 -18.29
CA ARG A 71 38.19 -24.01 -18.55
C ARG A 71 37.99 -22.52 -18.30
N GLU A 72 36.91 -21.98 -18.86
CA GLU A 72 36.54 -20.57 -18.73
C GLU A 72 36.75 -20.03 -17.30
N GLY A 73 37.53 -18.96 -17.22
CA GLY A 73 37.87 -18.28 -15.98
C GLY A 73 38.86 -18.96 -15.04
N GLY A 74 39.46 -20.06 -15.46
CA GLY A 74 40.54 -20.71 -14.73
C GLY A 74 41.88 -20.01 -14.88
N LYS A 75 42.86 -20.46 -14.08
CA LYS A 75 44.22 -19.90 -14.05
C LYS A 75 45.00 -20.04 -15.36
N LEU A 76 44.65 -21.03 -16.18
CA LEU A 76 45.29 -21.35 -17.46
C LEU A 76 44.34 -21.06 -18.64
N TRP A 77 43.25 -20.35 -18.40
CA TRP A 77 42.31 -19.97 -19.43
C TRP A 77 42.57 -18.57 -19.92
N LEU A 78 42.68 -18.41 -21.23
CA LEU A 78 42.77 -17.11 -21.89
C LEU A 78 41.52 -16.89 -22.76
N PRO A 79 40.91 -15.70 -22.71
CA PRO A 79 39.83 -15.35 -23.64
C PRO A 79 40.35 -15.35 -25.09
N ALA A 80 39.44 -15.44 -26.06
CA ALA A 80 39.78 -15.27 -27.47
C ALA A 80 40.48 -13.92 -27.67
N ALA A 81 41.76 -13.94 -28.00
CA ALA A 81 42.49 -12.75 -28.39
C ALA A 81 42.13 -12.37 -29.83
N ARG A 82 42.24 -11.08 -30.18
CA ARG A 82 42.22 -10.67 -31.59
C ARG A 82 43.39 -11.39 -32.29
N THR A 83 43.06 -12.13 -33.34
CA THR A 83 43.76 -13.28 -33.93
C THR A 83 45.11 -12.98 -34.62
N SER A 84 46.12 -12.46 -33.91
CA SER A 84 47.45 -12.24 -34.53
C SER A 84 48.65 -12.38 -33.62
N ASP A 85 48.53 -13.01 -32.44
CA ASP A 85 49.67 -13.22 -31.53
C ASP A 85 50.14 -14.68 -31.61
N GLU A 86 51.37 -14.90 -32.09
CA GLU A 86 52.04 -16.20 -32.13
C GLU A 86 52.04 -16.88 -30.74
N LYS A 87 52.08 -16.09 -29.66
CA LYS A 87 51.98 -16.62 -28.28
C LYS A 87 50.62 -17.22 -27.98
N TYR A 88 49.55 -16.70 -28.60
CA TYR A 88 48.19 -17.19 -28.44
C TYR A 88 47.94 -18.49 -29.24
N GLU A 89 48.49 -18.60 -30.45
CA GLU A 89 48.46 -19.87 -31.21
C GLU A 89 49.21 -20.99 -30.47
N ASN A 90 50.39 -20.67 -29.93
CA ASN A 90 51.14 -21.59 -29.07
C ASN A 90 50.33 -22.04 -27.85
N TYR A 91 49.55 -21.13 -27.25
CA TYR A 91 48.62 -21.44 -26.17
C TYR A 91 47.53 -22.42 -26.61
N LEU A 92 46.87 -22.17 -27.74
CA LEU A 92 45.83 -23.06 -28.27
C LEU A 92 46.38 -24.47 -28.51
N HIS A 93 47.56 -24.57 -29.13
CA HIS A 93 48.21 -25.87 -29.37
C HIS A 93 48.54 -26.60 -28.06
N ARG A 94 49.20 -25.92 -27.11
CA ARG A 94 49.57 -26.53 -25.82
C ARG A 94 48.34 -26.94 -24.99
N LYS A 95 47.28 -26.15 -25.01
CA LYS A 95 45.99 -26.45 -24.37
C LYS A 95 45.31 -27.66 -25.03
N GLY A 96 45.23 -27.70 -26.36
CA GLY A 96 44.65 -28.82 -27.09
C GLY A 96 45.41 -30.13 -26.86
N ARG A 97 46.75 -30.07 -26.83
CA ARG A 97 47.60 -31.20 -26.46
C ARG A 97 47.30 -31.69 -25.03
N PHE A 98 47.17 -30.77 -24.07
CA PHE A 98 46.83 -31.12 -22.69
C PHE A 98 45.47 -31.82 -22.59
N GLU A 99 44.43 -31.30 -23.23
CA GLU A 99 43.09 -31.90 -23.21
C GLU A 99 43.07 -33.30 -23.84
N THR A 100 43.86 -33.50 -24.90
CA THR A 100 44.01 -34.80 -25.58
C THR A 100 44.75 -35.80 -24.69
N LEU A 101 45.91 -35.40 -24.14
CA LEU A 101 46.71 -36.23 -23.25
C LEU A 101 45.96 -36.58 -21.96
N PHE A 102 45.23 -35.63 -21.38
CA PHE A 102 44.36 -35.87 -20.23
C PHE A 102 43.33 -36.97 -20.52
N SER A 103 42.63 -36.87 -21.65
CA SER A 103 41.57 -37.82 -22.00
C SER A 103 42.15 -39.22 -22.23
N ALA A 104 43.26 -39.32 -22.96
CA ALA A 104 43.97 -40.57 -23.18
C ALA A 104 44.49 -41.18 -21.86
N ALA A 105 45.05 -40.36 -20.96
CA ALA A 105 45.56 -40.82 -19.68
C ALA A 105 44.46 -41.36 -18.77
N VAL A 106 43.28 -40.71 -18.74
CA VAL A 106 42.12 -41.21 -17.98
C VAL A 106 41.59 -42.51 -18.59
N MET A 107 41.50 -42.62 -19.92
CA MET A 107 41.05 -43.84 -20.59
C MET A 107 42.01 -45.02 -20.42
N ALA A 108 43.30 -44.75 -20.18
CA ALA A 108 44.32 -45.77 -19.98
C ALA A 108 44.45 -46.25 -18.52
N LEU A 109 43.59 -45.79 -17.61
CA LEU A 109 43.59 -46.26 -16.22
C LEU A 109 43.06 -47.70 -16.15
N GLU A 110 43.76 -48.55 -15.41
CA GLU A 110 43.41 -49.98 -15.26
C GLU A 110 42.17 -50.24 -14.40
N ASP A 111 41.85 -49.32 -13.46
CA ASP A 111 40.66 -49.44 -12.61
C ASP A 111 39.53 -48.56 -13.17
N ASP A 112 38.50 -49.22 -13.72
CA ASP A 112 37.32 -48.60 -14.34
C ASP A 112 36.57 -47.62 -13.42
N ALA A 113 36.70 -47.74 -12.10
CA ALA A 113 36.06 -46.81 -11.16
C ALA A 113 36.71 -45.41 -11.20
N LEU A 114 38.00 -45.29 -11.54
CA LEU A 114 38.70 -44.01 -11.57
C LEU A 114 38.19 -43.09 -12.69
N PRO A 115 38.07 -43.54 -13.97
CA PRO A 115 37.40 -42.78 -15.02
C PRO A 115 35.98 -42.34 -14.65
N GLU A 116 35.20 -43.21 -13.99
CA GLU A 116 33.84 -42.90 -13.57
C GLU A 116 33.82 -41.77 -12.51
N ILE A 117 34.72 -41.83 -11.52
CA ILE A 117 34.89 -40.75 -10.53
C ILE A 117 35.22 -39.43 -11.23
N VAL A 118 36.18 -39.44 -12.16
CA VAL A 118 36.58 -38.23 -12.90
C VAL A 118 35.40 -37.66 -13.70
N SER A 119 34.64 -38.52 -14.38
CA SER A 119 33.45 -38.12 -15.14
C SER A 119 32.39 -37.46 -14.25
N ARG A 120 32.05 -38.09 -13.11
CA ARG A 120 31.09 -37.53 -12.14
C ARG A 120 31.56 -36.18 -11.58
N LYS A 121 32.84 -36.05 -11.23
CA LYS A 121 33.41 -34.80 -10.71
C LYS A 121 33.46 -33.70 -11.78
N ARG A 122 33.68 -34.04 -13.04
CA ARG A 122 33.58 -33.09 -14.17
C ARG A 122 32.15 -32.58 -14.35
N GLN A 123 31.16 -33.47 -14.36
CA GLN A 123 29.75 -33.08 -14.43
C GLN A 123 29.34 -32.18 -13.26
N LEU A 124 29.79 -32.50 -12.05
CA LEU A 124 29.57 -31.68 -10.86
C LEU A 124 30.17 -30.28 -11.03
N PHE A 125 31.43 -30.19 -11.49
CA PHE A 125 32.08 -28.91 -11.75
C PHE A 125 31.31 -28.10 -12.80
N ASP A 126 30.94 -28.70 -13.93
CA ASP A 126 30.24 -28.01 -15.02
C ASP A 126 28.87 -27.47 -14.55
N ALA A 127 28.12 -28.26 -13.79
CA ALA A 127 26.85 -27.84 -13.20
C ALA A 127 27.01 -26.67 -12.20
N LYS A 128 28.00 -26.77 -11.29
CA LYS A 128 28.27 -25.71 -10.31
C LYS A 128 28.87 -24.47 -10.93
N PHE A 129 29.65 -24.61 -12.00
CA PHE A 129 30.19 -23.48 -12.73
C PHE A 129 29.10 -22.70 -13.48
N ALA A 130 28.09 -23.38 -14.04
CA ALA A 130 26.93 -22.72 -14.63
C ALA A 130 26.17 -21.87 -13.58
N GLN A 131 25.89 -22.45 -12.42
CA GLN A 131 25.26 -21.74 -11.29
C GLN A 131 26.12 -20.56 -10.80
N LEU A 132 27.45 -20.75 -10.71
CA LEU A 132 28.37 -19.68 -10.36
C LEU A 132 28.27 -18.49 -11.32
N ARG A 133 28.20 -18.73 -12.64
CA ARG A 133 28.10 -17.67 -13.64
C ARG A 133 26.82 -16.85 -13.44
N GLU A 134 25.70 -17.52 -13.17
CA GLU A 134 24.43 -16.86 -12.86
C GLU A 134 24.55 -15.99 -11.60
N LEU A 135 25.12 -16.52 -10.51
CA LEU A 135 25.35 -15.74 -9.29
C LEU A 135 26.25 -14.51 -9.52
N MET A 136 27.28 -14.63 -10.37
CA MET A 136 28.14 -13.52 -10.73
C MET A 136 27.40 -12.46 -11.57
N LEU A 137 26.49 -12.87 -12.46
CA LEU A 137 25.62 -11.94 -13.20
C LEU A 137 24.68 -11.19 -12.26
N LEU A 138 24.02 -11.90 -11.34
CA LEU A 138 23.17 -11.29 -10.30
C LEU A 138 23.97 -10.34 -9.40
N THR A 139 25.20 -10.69 -9.06
CA THR A 139 26.10 -9.82 -8.29
C THR A 139 26.42 -8.54 -9.06
N GLY A 140 26.66 -8.66 -10.37
CA GLY A 140 26.83 -7.53 -11.27
C GLY A 140 25.59 -6.65 -11.35
N ALA A 141 24.40 -7.26 -11.48
CA ALA A 141 23.13 -6.56 -11.50
C ALA A 141 22.88 -5.77 -10.20
N ALA A 142 23.07 -6.38 -9.03
CA ALA A 142 22.95 -5.71 -7.74
C ALA A 142 23.94 -4.52 -7.61
N ARG A 143 25.19 -4.69 -8.06
CA ARG A 143 26.17 -3.58 -8.09
C ARG A 143 25.75 -2.45 -9.06
N ASN A 144 25.13 -2.79 -10.18
CA ASN A 144 24.62 -1.79 -11.12
C ASN A 144 23.41 -1.05 -10.54
N MET A 145 22.50 -1.75 -9.85
CA MET A 145 21.38 -1.13 -9.13
C MET A 145 21.88 -0.17 -8.04
N GLN A 146 22.94 -0.55 -7.30
CA GLN A 146 23.58 0.35 -6.35
C GLN A 146 24.09 1.62 -7.04
N LYS A 147 24.83 1.50 -8.16
CA LYS A 147 25.32 2.65 -8.91
C LYS A 147 24.18 3.52 -9.45
N GLU A 148 23.14 2.91 -9.98
CA GLU A 148 21.95 3.59 -10.49
C GLU A 148 21.24 4.39 -9.38
N ALA A 149 21.12 3.82 -8.19
CA ALA A 149 20.62 4.53 -7.02
C ALA A 149 21.57 5.67 -6.59
N ASP A 150 22.88 5.42 -6.56
CA ASP A 150 23.90 6.41 -6.17
C ASP A 150 23.96 7.61 -7.14
N MET A 151 23.74 7.38 -8.45
CA MET A 151 23.70 8.43 -9.48
C MET A 151 22.46 9.32 -9.39
N ARG A 152 21.39 8.86 -8.73
CA ARG A 152 20.18 9.66 -8.55
C ARG A 152 20.44 10.76 -7.54
N SER A 153 20.04 11.97 -7.93
CA SER A 153 20.20 13.18 -7.12
C SER A 153 19.38 13.07 -5.83
N ASP A 154 19.93 13.57 -4.72
CA ASP A 154 19.21 13.72 -3.46
C ASP A 154 18.15 14.85 -3.51
N ASN A 155 18.05 15.56 -4.64
CA ASN A 155 17.11 16.64 -4.86
C ASN A 155 15.71 16.09 -5.17
N ALA A 156 15.09 15.44 -4.18
CA ALA A 156 13.64 15.55 -4.05
C ALA A 156 13.34 17.04 -3.79
N SER A 157 12.57 17.67 -4.66
CA SER A 157 12.30 19.12 -4.74
C SER A 157 11.65 19.76 -3.50
N GLY A 158 11.62 19.06 -2.36
CA GLY A 158 11.01 19.52 -1.11
C GLY A 158 9.49 19.50 -1.13
N ASP A 159 8.89 19.34 -2.30
CA ASP A 159 7.46 19.22 -2.53
C ASP A 159 6.98 17.75 -2.54
N GLU A 160 5.67 17.57 -2.42
CA GLU A 160 5.02 16.25 -2.46
C GLU A 160 5.27 15.54 -3.78
N GLU A 161 5.06 16.25 -4.89
CA GLU A 161 5.10 15.68 -6.24
C GLU A 161 6.50 15.16 -6.59
N GLY A 162 7.55 15.93 -6.26
CA GLY A 162 8.93 15.48 -6.47
C GLY A 162 9.35 14.38 -5.50
N ALA A 163 8.85 14.39 -4.26
CA ALA A 163 9.08 13.29 -3.33
C ALA A 163 8.43 11.98 -3.83
N PHE A 164 7.19 12.04 -4.34
CA PHE A 164 6.51 10.91 -4.95
C PHE A 164 7.23 10.41 -6.21
N ALA A 165 7.54 11.30 -7.15
CA ALA A 165 8.23 10.94 -8.39
C ALA A 165 9.59 10.28 -8.10
N HIS A 166 10.34 10.79 -7.12
CA HIS A 166 11.62 10.21 -6.72
C HIS A 166 11.47 8.79 -6.14
N LEU A 167 10.49 8.56 -5.27
CA LEU A 167 10.24 7.22 -4.71
C LEU A 167 9.77 6.23 -5.77
N MET A 168 8.88 6.64 -6.67
CA MET A 168 8.43 5.80 -7.78
C MET A 168 9.57 5.46 -8.73
N ALA A 169 10.51 6.37 -8.94
CA ALA A 169 11.69 6.09 -9.74
C ALA A 169 12.56 4.99 -9.09
N LEU A 170 12.65 4.94 -7.75
CA LEU A 170 13.44 3.94 -7.01
C LEU A 170 12.70 2.59 -6.82
N ALA A 171 11.38 2.57 -6.97
CA ALA A 171 10.56 1.38 -6.74
C ALA A 171 10.95 0.17 -7.62
N PRO A 172 11.22 0.31 -8.93
CA PRO A 172 11.70 -0.80 -9.76
C PRO A 172 13.01 -1.40 -9.24
N LEU A 173 13.95 -0.56 -8.80
CA LEU A 173 15.23 -1.02 -8.25
C LEU A 173 15.03 -1.86 -6.98
N ARG A 174 14.06 -1.48 -6.12
CA ARG A 174 13.71 -2.29 -4.93
C ARG A 174 13.09 -3.62 -5.31
N ALA A 175 12.16 -3.63 -6.26
CA ALA A 175 11.47 -4.84 -6.70
C ALA A 175 12.46 -5.84 -7.34
N ASP A 176 13.34 -5.36 -8.21
CA ASP A 176 14.37 -6.19 -8.83
C ASP A 176 15.37 -6.71 -7.79
N LEU A 177 15.79 -5.87 -6.83
CA LEU A 177 16.69 -6.28 -5.76
C LEU A 177 16.08 -7.37 -4.88
N HIS A 178 14.79 -7.26 -4.56
CA HIS A 178 14.08 -8.27 -3.80
C HIS A 178 13.91 -9.58 -4.58
N THR A 179 13.76 -9.50 -5.91
CA THR A 179 13.77 -10.70 -6.77
C THR A 179 15.12 -11.41 -6.71
N ILE A 180 16.23 -10.66 -6.76
CA ILE A 180 17.58 -11.22 -6.58
C ILE A 180 17.72 -11.84 -5.19
N GLU A 181 17.23 -11.18 -4.14
CA GLU A 181 17.29 -11.69 -2.77
C GLU A 181 16.54 -13.02 -2.60
N ASN A 182 15.36 -13.15 -3.21
CA ASN A 182 14.58 -14.39 -3.19
C ASN A 182 15.31 -15.54 -3.90
N GLN A 183 15.93 -15.27 -5.05
CA GLN A 183 16.77 -16.25 -5.75
C GLN A 183 17.99 -16.66 -4.90
N CYS A 184 18.55 -15.75 -4.10
CA CYS A 184 19.64 -16.08 -3.17
C CYS A 184 19.18 -16.99 -2.03
N ALA A 185 17.94 -16.86 -1.56
CA ALA A 185 17.42 -17.63 -0.44
C ALA A 185 17.37 -19.13 -0.78
N GLU A 186 17.02 -19.47 -2.02
CA GLU A 186 16.95 -20.85 -2.51
C GLU A 186 18.33 -21.54 -2.57
N LEU A 187 19.40 -20.77 -2.74
CA LEU A 187 20.76 -21.28 -2.91
C LEU A 187 21.61 -21.19 -1.63
N ARG A 188 21.04 -20.73 -0.52
CA ARG A 188 21.79 -20.36 0.70
C ARG A 188 22.58 -21.51 1.32
N GLU A 189 22.17 -22.75 1.11
CA GLU A 189 22.79 -23.95 1.66
C GLU A 189 23.85 -24.57 0.75
N ASP A 190 24.12 -23.98 -0.44
CA ASP A 190 25.08 -24.55 -1.37
C ASP A 190 26.54 -24.33 -0.92
N THR A 191 27.11 -25.37 -0.33
CA THR A 191 28.50 -25.40 0.14
C THR A 191 29.56 -25.22 -0.96
N TRP A 192 29.22 -25.47 -2.23
CA TRP A 192 30.14 -25.31 -3.35
C TRP A 192 30.32 -23.86 -3.79
N LEU A 193 29.31 -23.03 -3.53
CA LEU A 193 29.20 -21.66 -4.04
C LEU A 193 29.21 -20.61 -2.91
N ALA A 194 29.60 -21.01 -1.70
CA ALA A 194 29.58 -20.17 -0.50
C ALA A 194 30.22 -18.78 -0.69
N GLU A 195 31.38 -18.69 -1.36
CA GLU A 195 32.04 -17.40 -1.60
C GLU A 195 31.28 -16.51 -2.59
N ALA A 196 30.71 -17.09 -3.65
CA ALA A 196 29.89 -16.36 -4.61
C ALA A 196 28.61 -15.82 -3.96
N LEU A 197 27.93 -16.67 -3.18
CA LEU A 197 26.75 -16.29 -2.40
C LEU A 197 27.07 -15.19 -1.39
N ARG A 198 28.21 -15.26 -0.70
CA ARG A 198 28.67 -14.22 0.22
C ARG A 198 28.86 -12.87 -0.49
N GLN A 199 29.47 -12.87 -1.68
CA GLN A 199 29.67 -11.64 -2.45
C GLN A 199 28.34 -11.07 -2.98
N LEU A 200 27.43 -11.93 -3.43
CA LEU A 200 26.09 -11.53 -3.86
C LEU A 200 25.31 -10.91 -2.69
N GLN A 201 25.26 -11.57 -1.53
CA GLN A 201 24.62 -11.03 -0.33
C GLN A 201 25.22 -9.68 0.10
N GLN A 202 26.54 -9.53 0.00
CA GLN A 202 27.18 -8.24 0.28
C GLN A 202 26.80 -7.16 -0.74
N ALA A 203 26.70 -7.51 -2.03
CA ALA A 203 26.25 -6.59 -3.07
C ALA A 203 24.79 -6.18 -2.87
N VAL A 204 23.92 -7.14 -2.57
CA VAL A 204 22.49 -6.89 -2.28
C VAL A 204 22.33 -5.93 -1.10
N ARG A 205 23.00 -6.20 0.03
CA ARG A 205 22.97 -5.31 1.22
C ARG A 205 23.46 -3.90 0.92
N LYS A 206 24.49 -3.74 0.07
CA LYS A 206 25.01 -2.43 -0.32
C LYS A 206 24.01 -1.67 -1.21
N ALA A 207 23.41 -2.36 -2.18
CA ALA A 207 22.38 -1.80 -3.04
C ALA A 207 21.15 -1.38 -2.22
N GLU A 208 20.70 -2.25 -1.31
CA GLU A 208 19.58 -1.97 -0.40
C GLU A 208 19.84 -0.73 0.44
N LYS A 209 21.03 -0.65 1.06
CA LYS A 209 21.43 0.50 1.85
C LYS A 209 21.43 1.80 1.03
N SER A 210 22.00 1.77 -0.17
CA SER A 210 22.02 2.94 -1.07
C SER A 210 20.60 3.38 -1.44
N ILE A 211 19.75 2.45 -1.88
CA ILE A 211 18.35 2.74 -2.22
C ILE A 211 17.59 3.30 -1.00
N ALA A 212 17.79 2.72 0.18
CA ALA A 212 17.17 3.20 1.41
C ALA A 212 17.63 4.62 1.76
N GLU A 213 18.92 4.90 1.67
CA GLU A 213 19.52 6.20 1.95
C GLU A 213 18.98 7.28 0.99
N LYS A 214 18.93 6.97 -0.30
CA LYS A 214 18.35 7.84 -1.35
C LYS A 214 16.86 8.09 -1.14
N SER A 215 16.09 7.06 -0.78
CA SER A 215 14.66 7.19 -0.55
C SER A 215 14.31 7.96 0.73
N ARG A 216 15.22 8.07 1.70
CA ARG A 216 14.93 8.51 3.07
C ARG A 216 14.31 9.89 3.15
N LYS A 217 14.85 10.85 2.39
CA LYS A 217 14.38 12.24 2.41
C LYS A 217 12.96 12.35 1.82
N SER A 218 12.73 11.77 0.64
CA SER A 218 11.41 11.75 0.01
C SER A 218 10.37 11.02 0.87
N ALA A 219 10.73 9.85 1.40
CA ALA A 219 9.86 9.09 2.30
C ALA A 219 9.53 9.88 3.57
N LYS A 220 10.49 10.66 4.09
CA LYS A 220 10.24 11.56 5.22
C LYS A 220 9.28 12.68 4.83
N THR A 221 9.49 13.37 3.71
CA THR A 221 8.61 14.46 3.25
C THR A 221 7.14 14.01 3.13
N LEU A 222 6.89 12.88 2.45
CA LEU A 222 5.53 12.35 2.31
C LEU A 222 4.93 11.90 3.65
N PHE A 223 5.75 11.32 4.53
CA PHE A 223 5.27 10.90 5.84
C PHE A 223 4.97 12.09 6.76
N ASP A 224 5.77 13.16 6.69
CA ASP A 224 5.53 14.40 7.44
C ASP A 224 4.23 15.05 6.95
N GLN A 225 3.95 15.06 5.64
CA GLN A 225 2.68 15.53 5.08
C GLN A 225 1.47 14.72 5.57
N ALA A 226 1.59 13.39 5.58
CA ALA A 226 0.56 12.53 6.19
C ALA A 226 0.38 12.83 7.70
N GLY A 227 1.48 13.12 8.40
CA GLY A 227 1.46 13.58 9.80
C GLY A 227 0.71 14.89 9.98
N ASP A 228 0.96 15.88 9.12
CA ASP A 228 0.30 17.20 9.15
C ASP A 228 -1.21 17.07 8.90
N ILE A 229 -1.62 16.23 7.95
CA ILE A 229 -3.04 15.93 7.71
C ILE A 229 -3.68 15.35 8.98
N PHE A 230 -2.99 14.44 9.66
CA PHE A 230 -3.51 13.82 10.89
C PHE A 230 -3.53 14.80 12.08
N GLN A 231 -2.54 15.70 12.20
CA GLN A 231 -2.59 16.76 13.21
C GLN A 231 -3.73 17.73 12.94
N HIS A 232 -3.97 18.05 11.68
CA HIS A 232 -5.10 18.88 11.27
C HIS A 232 -6.44 18.20 11.55
N TYR A 233 -6.54 16.88 11.37
CA TYR A 233 -7.71 16.12 11.83
C TYR A 233 -7.98 16.32 13.33
N LYS A 234 -6.94 16.30 14.19
CA LYS A 234 -7.12 16.48 15.64
C LYS A 234 -7.62 17.86 16.04
N SER A 235 -7.34 18.89 15.24
CA SER A 235 -7.79 20.26 15.50
C SER A 235 -9.18 20.55 14.94
N VAL A 236 -9.65 19.76 13.96
CA VAL A 236 -10.99 19.88 13.37
C VAL A 236 -12.04 19.33 14.35
N PRO A 237 -13.04 20.14 14.76
CA PRO A 237 -14.12 19.65 15.61
C PRO A 237 -14.88 18.50 14.95
N ALA A 238 -15.12 17.42 15.70
CA ALA A 238 -15.93 16.29 15.27
C ALA A 238 -17.41 16.67 15.27
N THR A 239 -17.87 17.32 14.20
CA THR A 239 -19.25 17.76 14.01
C THR A 239 -19.74 17.42 12.61
N ILE A 240 -21.07 17.28 12.45
CA ILE A 240 -21.72 16.92 11.17
C ILE A 240 -21.27 17.82 10.00
N PRO A 241 -21.18 19.17 10.15
CA PRO A 241 -20.73 20.04 9.06
C PRO A 241 -19.30 19.77 8.57
N ASN A 242 -18.45 19.14 9.40
CA ASN A 242 -17.06 18.83 9.05
C ASN A 242 -16.89 17.42 8.46
N MET A 243 -17.96 16.64 8.30
CA MET A 243 -17.88 15.22 7.87
C MET A 243 -17.22 15.06 6.49
N ASP A 244 -17.50 15.96 5.54
CA ASP A 244 -16.89 15.93 4.20
C ASP A 244 -15.37 16.22 4.27
N ARG A 245 -14.97 17.16 5.14
CA ARG A 245 -13.57 17.48 5.38
C ARG A 245 -12.81 16.31 5.98
N LEU A 246 -13.39 15.63 6.97
CA LEU A 246 -12.82 14.43 7.59
C LEU A 246 -12.70 13.29 6.56
N THR A 247 -13.69 13.14 5.69
CA THR A 247 -13.68 12.14 4.60
C THR A 247 -12.57 12.45 3.58
N ALA A 248 -12.38 13.71 3.21
CA ALA A 248 -11.28 14.12 2.34
C ALA A 248 -9.91 13.85 2.97
N GLN A 249 -9.71 14.20 4.25
CA GLN A 249 -8.47 13.90 4.98
C GLN A 249 -8.17 12.40 5.04
N LYS A 250 -9.20 11.56 5.25
CA LYS A 250 -9.05 10.10 5.16
C LYS A 250 -8.57 9.65 3.78
N GLY A 251 -9.18 10.18 2.71
CA GLY A 251 -8.81 9.85 1.33
C GLY A 251 -7.35 10.21 1.01
N GLU A 252 -6.89 11.36 1.46
CA GLU A 252 -5.49 11.78 1.32
C GLU A 252 -4.53 10.83 2.06
N LEU A 253 -4.83 10.45 3.31
CA LEU A 253 -4.04 9.47 4.06
C LEU A 253 -4.01 8.11 3.36
N GLN A 254 -5.13 7.67 2.77
CA GLN A 254 -5.16 6.44 1.97
C GLN A 254 -4.29 6.52 0.72
N ARG A 255 -4.19 7.69 0.07
CA ARG A 255 -3.23 7.91 -1.03
C ARG A 255 -1.80 7.69 -0.55
N TYR A 256 -1.41 8.32 0.56
CA TYR A 256 -0.06 8.13 1.12
C TYR A 256 0.21 6.68 1.52
N ALA A 257 -0.75 5.98 2.12
CA ALA A 257 -0.62 4.55 2.41
C ALA A 257 -0.40 3.72 1.13
N GLY A 258 -1.11 4.03 0.04
CA GLY A 258 -0.90 3.41 -1.28
C GLY A 258 0.53 3.61 -1.79
N ILE A 259 1.06 4.83 -1.72
CA ILE A 259 2.44 5.13 -2.13
C ILE A 259 3.45 4.31 -1.32
N PHE A 260 3.30 4.28 0.01
CA PHE A 260 4.21 3.51 0.87
C PHE A 260 4.09 2.00 0.65
N ASN A 261 2.90 1.51 0.31
CA ASN A 261 2.67 0.12 -0.06
C ASN A 261 3.38 -0.24 -1.37
N ASP A 262 3.30 0.62 -2.39
CA ASP A 262 3.93 0.40 -3.70
C ASP A 262 5.46 0.34 -3.61
N ILE A 263 6.06 1.06 -2.65
CA ILE A 263 7.51 1.02 -2.39
C ILE A 263 7.92 -0.03 -1.33
N GLY A 264 6.98 -0.81 -0.81
CA GLY A 264 7.21 -1.90 0.15
C GLY A 264 7.48 -1.48 1.60
N ASP A 265 7.14 -0.26 1.99
CA ASP A 265 7.39 0.29 3.34
C ASP A 265 6.25 -0.02 4.32
N LYS A 266 6.20 -1.28 4.77
CA LYS A 266 5.14 -1.79 5.64
C LYS A 266 5.03 -1.04 6.98
N GLU A 267 6.14 -0.52 7.51
CA GLU A 267 6.12 0.21 8.77
C GLU A 267 5.32 1.51 8.64
N ARG A 268 5.60 2.32 7.60
CA ARG A 268 4.89 3.57 7.37
C ARG A 268 3.43 3.33 6.97
N VAL A 269 3.16 2.29 6.18
CA VAL A 269 1.78 1.85 5.88
C VAL A 269 0.99 1.63 7.16
N GLY A 270 1.49 0.79 8.08
CA GLY A 270 0.77 0.50 9.33
C GLY A 270 0.52 1.73 10.22
N ARG A 271 1.45 2.70 10.22
CA ARG A 271 1.26 3.97 10.95
C ARG A 271 0.17 4.83 10.32
N ILE A 272 0.16 4.96 8.99
CA ILE A 272 -0.86 5.73 8.27
C ILE A 272 -2.23 5.05 8.37
N GLU A 273 -2.29 3.72 8.31
CA GLU A 273 -3.52 2.95 8.55
C GLU A 273 -4.08 3.21 9.97
N GLY A 274 -3.22 3.37 10.97
CA GLY A 274 -3.61 3.81 12.30
C GLY A 274 -4.26 5.21 12.32
N PHE A 275 -3.75 6.15 11.50
CA PHE A 275 -4.37 7.47 11.33
C PHE A 275 -5.74 7.36 10.67
N VAL A 276 -5.84 6.56 9.59
CA VAL A 276 -7.10 6.29 8.87
C VAL A 276 -8.15 5.70 9.80
N ALA A 277 -7.78 4.71 10.62
CA ALA A 277 -8.68 4.07 11.56
C ALA A 277 -9.25 5.03 12.61
N ALA A 278 -8.43 6.00 13.07
CA ALA A 278 -8.88 7.02 14.01
C ALA A 278 -9.92 7.97 13.37
N ILE A 279 -9.71 8.39 12.13
CA ILE A 279 -10.70 9.20 11.40
C ILE A 279 -11.97 8.40 11.15
N ASP A 280 -11.85 7.12 10.79
CA ASP A 280 -12.99 6.22 10.57
C ASP A 280 -13.87 6.04 11.81
N ALA A 281 -13.26 5.91 12.99
CA ALA A 281 -14.01 5.85 14.23
C ALA A 281 -14.84 7.11 14.47
N THR A 282 -14.29 8.29 14.15
CA THR A 282 -14.99 9.57 14.27
C THR A 282 -16.09 9.71 13.22
N LEU A 283 -15.83 9.35 11.97
CA LEU A 283 -16.82 9.35 10.89
C LEU A 283 -18.01 8.42 11.21
N ARG A 284 -17.75 7.23 11.77
CA ARG A 284 -18.82 6.31 12.20
C ARG A 284 -19.73 6.92 13.26
N LYS A 285 -19.16 7.57 14.28
CA LYS A 285 -19.95 8.27 15.32
C LYS A 285 -20.82 9.38 14.72
N LEU A 286 -20.25 10.19 13.82
CA LEU A 286 -21.01 11.25 13.14
C LEU A 286 -22.12 10.68 12.26
N GLN A 287 -21.88 9.55 11.58
CA GLN A 287 -22.90 8.86 10.80
C GLN A 287 -24.04 8.33 11.68
N GLU A 288 -23.72 7.79 12.87
CA GLU A 288 -24.72 7.37 13.85
C GLU A 288 -25.55 8.57 14.35
N GLU A 289 -24.92 9.72 14.64
CA GLU A 289 -25.61 10.95 15.03
C GLU A 289 -26.54 11.46 13.92
N VAL A 290 -26.09 11.45 12.67
CA VAL A 290 -26.93 11.81 11.50
C VAL A 290 -28.13 10.86 11.39
N ALA A 291 -27.92 9.55 11.58
CA ALA A 291 -28.99 8.57 11.55
C ALA A 291 -30.01 8.81 12.68
N GLN A 292 -29.55 9.14 13.89
CA GLN A 292 -30.41 9.49 15.01
C GLN A 292 -31.21 10.77 14.77
N GLN A 293 -30.59 11.83 14.21
CA GLN A 293 -31.28 13.06 13.84
C GLN A 293 -32.36 12.81 12.79
N LYS A 294 -32.04 12.06 11.73
CA LYS A 294 -33.02 11.66 10.71
C LYS A 294 -34.17 10.83 11.29
N ALA A 295 -33.87 9.89 12.20
CA ALA A 295 -34.89 9.09 12.87
C ALA A 295 -35.79 9.96 13.77
N TYR A 296 -35.21 10.92 14.48
CA TYR A 296 -35.95 11.88 15.29
C TYR A 296 -36.84 12.78 14.42
N GLU A 297 -36.30 13.36 13.35
CA GLU A 297 -37.07 14.17 12.38
C GLU A 297 -38.21 13.37 11.76
N THR A 298 -37.96 12.11 11.38
CA THR A 298 -38.99 11.22 10.82
C THR A 298 -40.08 10.93 11.86
N ARG A 299 -39.72 10.69 13.13
CA ARG A 299 -40.69 10.49 14.22
C ARG A 299 -41.52 11.74 14.47
N MET A 300 -40.89 12.91 14.52
CA MET A 300 -41.58 14.19 14.72
C MET A 300 -42.53 14.48 13.55
N SER A 301 -42.07 14.27 12.31
CA SER A 301 -42.90 14.39 11.11
C SER A 301 -44.10 13.41 11.13
N ALA A 302 -43.87 12.15 11.49
CA ALA A 302 -44.95 11.16 11.62
C ALA A 302 -45.96 11.51 12.72
N GLN A 303 -45.49 12.03 13.87
CA GLN A 303 -46.38 12.51 14.94
C GLN A 303 -47.20 13.72 14.51
N GLN A 304 -46.58 14.68 13.82
CA GLN A 304 -47.29 15.84 13.25
C GLN A 304 -48.35 15.38 12.24
N GLN A 305 -48.00 14.43 11.37
CA GLN A 305 -48.93 13.89 10.37
C GLN A 305 -50.08 13.10 11.01
N ALA A 306 -49.82 12.31 12.05
CA ALA A 306 -50.86 11.61 12.82
C ALA A 306 -51.79 12.58 13.56
N ALA A 307 -51.26 13.65 14.16
CA ALA A 307 -52.05 14.67 14.83
C ALA A 307 -52.95 15.43 13.84
N VAL A 308 -52.47 15.69 12.62
CA VAL A 308 -53.27 16.24 11.53
C VAL A 308 -54.38 15.27 11.11
N SER A 309 -54.06 13.97 10.93
CA SER A 309 -55.05 12.95 10.56
C SER A 309 -56.16 12.82 11.61
N ASP A 310 -55.81 12.67 12.90
CA ASP A 310 -56.81 12.58 13.98
C ASP A 310 -57.68 13.85 14.04
N ALA A 311 -57.10 15.04 13.91
CA ALA A 311 -57.88 16.28 13.86
C ALA A 311 -58.89 16.30 12.70
N CYS A 312 -58.53 15.77 11.53
CA CYS A 312 -59.43 15.65 10.37
C CYS A 312 -60.52 14.58 10.58
N ASP A 313 -60.16 13.41 11.10
CA ASP A 313 -61.10 12.31 11.37
C ASP A 313 -62.13 12.74 12.43
N ARG A 314 -61.67 13.37 13.52
CA ARG A 314 -62.53 13.91 14.58
C ARG A 314 -63.41 15.06 14.08
N PHE A 315 -62.93 15.87 13.15
CA PHE A 315 -63.78 16.87 12.50
C PHE A 315 -64.88 16.20 11.66
N ALA A 316 -64.54 15.16 10.88
CA ALA A 316 -65.52 14.40 10.11
C ALA A 316 -66.58 13.74 11.00
N GLU A 317 -66.17 13.14 12.13
CA GLU A 317 -67.09 12.58 13.14
C GLU A 317 -68.08 13.64 13.68
N ILE A 318 -67.60 14.81 14.06
CA ILE A 318 -68.46 15.90 14.57
C ILE A 318 -69.42 16.40 13.47
N ARG A 319 -68.94 16.47 12.22
CA ARG A 319 -69.76 16.85 11.06
C ARG A 319 -70.88 15.84 10.83
N GLU A 320 -70.59 14.55 10.95
CA GLU A 320 -71.58 13.48 10.81
C GLU A 320 -72.59 13.47 11.97
N LEU A 321 -72.13 13.59 13.22
CA LEU A 321 -73.00 13.68 14.39
C LEU A 321 -73.96 14.87 14.32
N TYR A 322 -73.51 15.99 13.74
CA TYR A 322 -74.37 17.14 13.45
C TYR A 322 -75.41 16.82 12.37
N ALA A 323 -74.99 16.21 11.26
CA ALA A 323 -75.88 15.83 10.16
C ALA A 323 -76.96 14.82 10.60
N GLN A 324 -76.63 13.89 11.50
CA GLN A 324 -77.56 12.94 12.09
C GLN A 324 -78.48 13.56 13.16
N GLY A 325 -78.36 14.86 13.45
CA GLY A 325 -79.16 15.54 14.47
C GLY A 325 -78.89 15.10 15.91
N ARG A 326 -77.77 14.40 16.17
CA ARG A 326 -77.44 13.81 17.48
C ARG A 326 -76.78 14.79 18.45
N LEU A 327 -76.49 16.01 18.00
CA LEU A 327 -76.00 17.13 18.81
C LEU A 327 -77.18 18.04 19.20
N THR A 328 -78.12 17.54 20.01
CA THR A 328 -79.36 18.27 20.37
C THR A 328 -79.20 19.16 21.60
N ALA A 329 -78.41 18.72 22.60
CA ALA A 329 -78.22 19.47 23.83
C ALA A 329 -77.25 20.64 23.66
N GLU A 330 -77.58 21.78 24.28
CA GLU A 330 -76.76 23.00 24.22
C GLU A 330 -75.33 22.77 24.78
N SER A 331 -75.23 21.92 25.81
CA SER A 331 -73.95 21.47 26.40
C SER A 331 -73.09 20.66 25.41
N GLN A 332 -73.72 19.81 24.59
CA GLN A 332 -73.06 19.01 23.56
C GLN A 332 -72.57 19.89 22.41
N LYS A 333 -73.37 20.87 21.96
CA LYS A 333 -72.97 21.86 20.95
C LYS A 333 -71.80 22.73 21.43
N LYS A 334 -71.81 23.16 22.70
CA LYS A 334 -70.71 23.94 23.29
C LYS A 334 -69.42 23.12 23.43
N ASN A 335 -69.52 21.85 23.79
CA ASN A 335 -68.37 20.94 23.87
C ASN A 335 -67.79 20.66 22.46
N ALA A 336 -68.65 20.37 21.49
CA ALA A 336 -68.25 20.19 20.09
C ALA A 336 -67.54 21.44 19.54
N GLY A 337 -68.05 22.65 19.80
CA GLY A 337 -67.40 23.89 19.39
C GLY A 337 -66.00 24.08 20.00
N ARG A 338 -65.80 23.75 21.28
CA ARG A 338 -64.48 23.77 21.92
C ARG A 338 -63.51 22.77 21.29
N LYS A 339 -63.98 21.57 20.97
CA LYS A 339 -63.18 20.53 20.29
C LYS A 339 -62.81 20.96 18.87
N LEU A 340 -63.75 21.50 18.10
CA LEU A 340 -63.50 22.02 16.75
C LEU A 340 -62.47 23.15 16.74
N ASN A 341 -62.54 24.09 17.68
CA ASN A 341 -61.52 25.13 17.82
C ASN A 341 -60.15 24.53 18.14
N LYS A 342 -60.08 23.53 19.03
CA LYS A 342 -58.83 22.82 19.33
C LYS A 342 -58.25 22.11 18.10
N TYR A 343 -59.09 21.45 17.30
CA TYR A 343 -58.66 20.78 16.07
C TYR A 343 -58.21 21.78 14.99
N ARG A 344 -58.94 22.89 14.84
CA ARG A 344 -58.56 23.99 13.97
C ARG A 344 -57.19 24.57 14.35
N ASP A 345 -56.97 24.88 15.62
CA ASP A 345 -55.69 25.41 16.09
C ASP A 345 -54.55 24.40 15.88
N THR A 346 -54.82 23.09 16.06
CA THR A 346 -53.88 22.00 15.75
C THR A 346 -53.53 21.96 14.26
N LEU A 347 -54.50 22.12 13.36
CA LEU A 347 -54.27 22.15 11.92
C LEU A 347 -53.51 23.41 11.48
N ILE A 348 -53.80 24.57 12.07
CA ILE A 348 -53.08 25.83 11.81
C ILE A 348 -51.61 25.70 12.25
N ALA A 349 -51.36 25.16 13.45
CA ALA A 349 -50.02 24.95 13.97
C ALA A 349 -49.17 24.01 13.10
N ASN A 350 -49.79 23.06 12.41
CA ASN A 350 -49.14 22.14 11.46
C ASN A 350 -49.20 22.64 9.99
N GLY A 351 -49.54 23.91 9.75
CA GLY A 351 -49.53 24.51 8.40
C GLY A 351 -50.72 24.13 7.50
N GLN A 352 -51.68 23.34 7.99
CA GLN A 352 -52.86 22.86 7.24
C GLN A 352 -54.00 23.90 7.21
N ARG A 353 -53.72 25.07 6.62
CA ARG A 353 -54.62 26.23 6.62
C ARG A 353 -55.93 26.02 5.86
N ILE A 354 -55.94 25.18 4.83
CA ILE A 354 -57.16 24.89 4.04
C ILE A 354 -58.14 24.09 4.91
N MET A 355 -57.67 23.01 5.54
CA MET A 355 -58.49 22.16 6.41
C MET A 355 -58.99 22.93 7.63
N ALA A 356 -58.15 23.79 8.23
CA ALA A 356 -58.58 24.67 9.31
C ALA A 356 -59.68 25.66 8.88
N ARG A 357 -59.60 26.20 7.66
CA ARG A 357 -60.63 27.08 7.11
C ARG A 357 -61.96 26.35 6.88
N ASP A 358 -61.93 25.06 6.56
CA ASP A 358 -63.14 24.26 6.42
C ASP A 358 -63.82 24.00 7.77
N ILE A 359 -63.03 23.85 8.86
CA ILE A 359 -63.58 23.86 10.22
C ILE A 359 -64.22 25.21 10.55
N ASP A 360 -63.56 26.34 10.22
CA ASP A 360 -64.12 27.68 10.43
C ASP A 360 -65.43 27.90 9.66
N ARG A 361 -65.49 27.45 8.40
CA ARG A 361 -66.72 27.48 7.59
C ARG A 361 -67.82 26.65 8.24
N PHE A 362 -67.49 25.46 8.72
CA PHE A 362 -68.45 24.58 9.38
C PHE A 362 -68.99 25.18 10.68
N ILE A 363 -68.13 25.70 11.55
CA ILE A 363 -68.54 26.41 12.78
C ILE A 363 -69.46 27.59 12.45
N ASN A 364 -69.10 28.37 11.41
CA ASN A 364 -69.86 29.55 11.03
C ASN A 364 -71.23 29.22 10.41
N ALA A 365 -71.31 28.16 9.59
CA ALA A 365 -72.54 27.73 8.92
C ALA A 365 -73.52 27.02 9.87
N THR A 366 -73.02 26.27 10.84
CA THR A 366 -73.85 25.45 11.76
C THR A 366 -74.21 26.13 13.06
N GLY A 367 -73.51 27.23 13.41
CA GLY A 367 -73.69 27.93 14.67
C GLY A 367 -73.23 27.15 15.91
N ILE A 368 -72.55 26.01 15.73
CA ILE A 368 -72.04 25.19 16.84
C ILE A 368 -71.03 25.98 17.66
N GLY A 369 -71.34 26.19 18.94
CA GLY A 369 -70.48 26.92 19.87
C GLY A 369 -70.61 28.45 19.81
N LYS A 370 -71.45 29.00 18.93
CA LYS A 370 -71.88 30.41 19.04
C LYS A 370 -72.84 30.53 20.24
N LYS A 371 -72.62 31.53 21.10
CA LYS A 371 -73.62 31.89 22.11
C LYS A 371 -74.87 32.33 21.36
N ALA A 372 -76.06 31.85 21.76
CA ALA A 372 -77.32 32.32 21.20
C ALA A 372 -77.33 33.86 21.15
N ASP A 373 -77.63 34.41 19.98
CA ASP A 373 -77.64 35.84 19.72
C ASP A 373 -78.49 36.56 20.77
N LYS A 374 -77.83 37.35 21.63
CA LYS A 374 -78.51 38.51 22.22
C LYS A 374 -78.63 39.53 21.08
N LYS A 375 -79.87 39.99 20.87
CA LYS A 375 -80.26 41.11 20.01
C LYS A 375 -79.29 42.31 20.17
N PRO A 376 -79.14 43.14 19.12
CA PRO A 376 -78.16 44.20 19.08
C PRO A 376 -78.58 45.31 20.04
N GLU A 377 -77.77 45.57 21.05
CA GLU A 377 -77.92 46.72 21.91
C GLU A 377 -76.54 47.36 22.09
N GLY A 378 -76.45 48.59 21.60
CA GLY A 378 -75.68 49.66 22.22
C GLY A 378 -74.16 49.55 22.14
N ASP A 379 -73.58 50.53 21.46
CA ASP A 379 -72.21 51.00 21.64
C ASP A 379 -71.71 50.85 23.09
N ARG A 380 -70.83 49.86 23.30
CA ARG A 380 -69.79 49.94 24.33
C ARG A 380 -68.50 49.35 23.78
N LYS A 381 -67.57 50.25 23.47
CA LYS A 381 -66.13 49.97 23.41
C LYS A 381 -65.70 49.41 24.77
N GLU A 382 -65.60 48.09 24.88
CA GLU A 382 -64.72 47.46 25.85
C GLU A 382 -63.49 46.97 25.09
N GLN A 383 -62.38 47.65 25.35
CA GLN A 383 -61.04 47.26 24.96
C GLN A 383 -60.74 45.90 25.60
N ALA A 384 -60.86 44.84 24.81
CA ALA A 384 -60.10 43.63 25.07
C ALA A 384 -58.68 43.89 24.57
N ASP A 385 -57.70 43.84 25.48
CA ASP A 385 -56.27 43.83 25.20
C ASP A 385 -55.91 42.60 24.35
N SER A 386 -56.22 42.64 23.06
CA SER A 386 -55.54 41.84 22.06
C SER A 386 -54.30 42.63 21.63
N PHE A 387 -53.11 42.12 21.97
CA PHE A 387 -51.86 42.67 21.48
C PHE A 387 -51.89 42.67 19.95
N ASP A 388 -52.08 43.85 19.38
CA ASP A 388 -52.24 44.08 17.95
C ASP A 388 -50.87 43.85 17.30
N TYR A 389 -50.64 42.66 16.74
CA TYR A 389 -49.36 42.25 16.14
C TYR A 389 -48.86 43.27 15.10
N LYS A 390 -49.76 44.03 14.46
CA LYS A 390 -49.39 45.14 13.56
C LYS A 390 -48.75 46.31 14.30
N LYS A 391 -49.24 46.67 15.50
CA LYS A 391 -48.67 47.73 16.34
C LYS A 391 -47.40 47.26 17.06
N GLY A 392 -47.37 46.01 17.52
CA GLY A 392 -46.17 45.39 18.07
C GLY A 392 -45.03 45.31 17.04
N PHE A 393 -45.34 44.94 15.79
CA PHE A 393 -44.37 44.91 14.69
C PHE A 393 -43.87 46.32 14.32
N LEU A 394 -44.74 47.34 14.31
CA LEU A 394 -44.32 48.73 14.05
C LEU A 394 -43.44 49.33 15.16
N ILE A 395 -43.57 48.85 16.40
CA ILE A 395 -42.72 49.29 17.53
C ILE A 395 -41.40 48.49 17.56
N LEU A 396 -41.42 47.20 17.21
CA LEU A 396 -40.22 46.34 17.19
C LEU A 396 -39.31 46.59 15.99
N LEU A 397 -39.86 47.00 14.83
CA LEU A 397 -39.07 47.18 13.61
C LEU A 397 -37.98 48.27 13.74
N PRO A 398 -38.23 49.45 14.34
CA PRO A 398 -37.17 50.43 14.63
C PRO A 398 -36.11 49.88 15.59
N ILE A 399 -36.50 49.13 16.62
CA ILE A 399 -35.60 48.59 17.64
C ILE A 399 -34.69 47.50 17.04
N THR A 400 -35.25 46.61 16.22
CA THR A 400 -34.47 45.57 15.53
C THR A 400 -33.50 46.13 14.50
N ILE A 401 -33.85 47.22 13.80
CA ILE A 401 -32.94 47.91 12.87
C ILE A 401 -31.80 48.60 13.62
N VAL A 402 -32.08 49.25 14.76
CA VAL A 402 -31.05 49.89 15.60
C VAL A 402 -30.11 48.85 16.21
N LEU A 403 -30.63 47.71 16.67
CA LEU A 403 -29.81 46.58 17.15
C LEU A 403 -28.96 45.98 16.04
N LEU A 404 -29.50 45.83 14.83
CA LEU A 404 -28.73 45.35 13.67
C LEU A 404 -27.57 46.31 13.37
N TRP A 405 -27.81 47.62 13.37
CA TRP A 405 -26.77 48.63 13.16
C TRP A 405 -25.72 48.67 14.28
N ALA A 406 -26.14 48.50 15.54
CA ALA A 406 -25.21 48.43 16.68
C ALA A 406 -24.30 47.19 16.60
N VAL A 407 -24.84 46.04 16.18
CA VAL A 407 -24.05 44.82 15.95
C VAL A 407 -23.12 44.98 14.75
N LEU A 408 -23.57 45.64 13.68
CA LEU A 408 -22.75 45.90 12.49
C LEU A 408 -21.60 46.88 12.77
N LEU A 409 -21.82 47.90 13.61
CA LEU A 409 -20.79 48.82 14.08
C LEU A 409 -19.76 48.14 15.00
N MET A 410 -20.18 47.18 15.83
CA MET A 410 -19.28 46.37 16.67
C MET A 410 -18.47 45.32 15.89
N LEU A 411 -18.82 45.06 14.62
CA LEU A 411 -18.07 44.14 13.74
C LEU A 411 -17.07 44.87 12.81
N ILE A 412 -17.18 46.21 12.72
CA ILE A 412 -16.32 47.06 11.88
C ILE A 412 -15.24 47.80 12.70
N LEU A 413 -15.48 48.00 14.00
CA LEU A 413 -14.47 48.33 15.02
C LEU A 413 -13.78 47.06 15.52
#